data_AF-A0A8B7N9N6-F1
#
_entry.id   AF-A0A8B7N9N6-F1
#
_cell.length_a   1.000
_cell.length_b   1.000
_cell.length_c   1.000
_cell.angle_alpha   90.00
_cell.angle_beta   90.00
_cell.angle_gamma   90.00
#
_symmetry.space_group_name_H-M   'P 1'
#
loop_
_entity.id
_entity.type
_entity.pdbx_description
1 polymer ?
#
loop_
_entity_poly.entity_id
_entity_poly.type
_entity_poly.pdbx_seq_one_letter_code
_entity_poly.pdbx_strand_id
1 'polypeptide(L)'
;MNEKYVGRIYNHQELSNPGDSLDLSNAKCFPLYSFLLALGTTTVDYFSLDVESSEYKVLQSIPWDKLDIKTLSVEYNLIPEGKPALIDLMKSKGYIHYMEFNRPYTHDLIFVKQDVLRNSNVRRRELPILDVNNTISWIARSNLES
;
A
#
# COMPACT_ATOMS: atom_id res chain seq x y z
N MET A 1 16.25 25.24 10.26
CA MET A 1 16.28 24.38 9.06
C MET A 1 14.83 24.04 8.72
N ASN A 2 14.38 24.32 7.50
CA ASN A 2 12.98 24.24 7.09
C ASN A 2 12.63 22.84 6.55
N GLU A 3 11.68 22.17 7.19
CA GLU A 3 11.14 20.82 6.88
C GLU A 3 10.25 20.75 5.62
N LYS A 4 10.59 21.45 4.52
CA LYS A 4 9.69 21.56 3.35
C LYS A 4 10.02 20.69 2.13
N TYR A 5 10.92 19.71 2.27
CA TYR A 5 11.49 19.02 1.09
C TYR A 5 11.62 17.50 1.23
N VAL A 6 10.56 16.82 1.67
CA VAL A 6 10.49 15.35 1.63
C VAL A 6 9.29 14.95 0.76
N GLY A 7 9.53 14.14 -0.28
CA GLY A 7 8.48 13.44 -1.05
C GLY A 7 8.05 14.00 -2.41
N ARG A 8 8.56 15.15 -2.88
CA ARG A 8 8.20 15.66 -4.22
C ARG A 8 9.18 15.18 -5.29
N ILE A 9 8.66 14.54 -6.34
CA ILE A 9 9.41 14.33 -7.59
C ILE A 9 9.66 15.71 -8.20
N TYR A 10 10.88 16.23 -8.05
CA TYR A 10 11.32 17.43 -8.75
C TYR A 10 11.79 17.06 -10.16
N ASN A 11 11.31 17.83 -11.14
CA ASN A 11 11.67 17.71 -12.54
C ASN A 11 13.13 18.12 -12.72
N HIS A 12 14.00 17.20 -13.17
CA HIS A 12 15.33 17.56 -13.64
C HIS A 12 15.22 18.05 -15.09
N GLN A 13 14.78 19.29 -15.25
CA GLN A 13 15.09 20.09 -16.43
C GLN A 13 15.54 21.47 -15.93
N GLU A 14 16.75 21.52 -15.38
CA GLU A 14 17.61 22.62 -15.79
C GLU A 14 17.76 22.49 -17.31
N LEU A 15 17.44 23.56 -18.04
CA LEU A 15 17.51 23.73 -19.50
C LEU A 15 16.22 23.39 -20.28
N SER A 16 15.15 24.13 -20.01
CA SER A 16 14.22 24.51 -21.07
C SER A 16 13.59 25.88 -20.76
N ASN A 17 13.55 26.72 -21.79
CA ASN A 17 13.29 28.16 -21.80
C ASN A 17 12.23 28.69 -20.79
N PRO A 18 12.40 29.92 -20.26
CA PRO A 18 11.41 30.52 -19.37
C PRO A 18 10.14 30.85 -20.17
N GLY A 19 9.15 29.95 -20.12
CA GLY A 19 7.87 30.14 -20.80
C GLY A 19 7.04 28.87 -21.00
N ASP A 20 7.66 27.69 -21.04
CA ASP A 20 6.93 26.42 -21.18
C ASP A 20 6.57 25.87 -19.80
N SER A 21 5.30 25.97 -19.41
CA SER A 21 4.77 25.18 -18.29
C SER A 21 4.84 23.72 -18.67
N LEU A 22 5.73 22.95 -18.05
CA LEU A 22 5.76 21.50 -18.15
C LEU A 22 4.39 20.96 -17.76
N ASP A 23 3.65 20.44 -18.75
CA ASP A 23 2.35 19.81 -18.55
C ASP A 23 2.55 18.49 -17.79
N LEU A 24 2.62 18.59 -16.46
CA LEU A 24 2.70 17.48 -15.53
C LEU A 24 1.34 16.77 -15.36
N SER A 25 0.31 17.12 -16.15
CA SER A 25 -1.03 16.52 -16.00
C SER A 25 -1.13 15.11 -16.59
N ASN A 26 -0.17 14.70 -17.45
CA ASN A 26 -0.24 13.45 -18.19
C ASN A 26 0.97 12.55 -17.92
N ALA A 27 0.76 11.51 -17.12
CA ALA A 27 1.72 10.42 -16.94
C ALA A 27 1.26 9.17 -17.71
N LYS A 28 2.22 8.44 -18.31
CA LYS A 28 1.93 7.12 -18.88
C LYS A 28 1.90 6.09 -17.75
N CYS A 29 0.73 5.54 -17.47
CA CYS A 29 0.56 4.49 -16.48
C CYS A 29 0.44 3.13 -17.17
N PHE A 30 1.15 2.13 -16.64
CA PHE A 30 1.04 0.74 -17.07
C PHE A 30 0.67 -0.13 -15.86
N PRO A 31 -0.08 -1.23 -16.06
CA PRO A 31 -0.38 -2.16 -14.98
C PRO A 31 0.90 -2.73 -14.36
N LEU A 32 0.91 -2.91 -13.04
CA LEU A 32 2.01 -3.59 -12.32
C LEU A 32 2.39 -4.94 -12.98
N TYR A 33 1.38 -5.69 -13.42
CA TYR A 33 1.58 -6.97 -14.11
C TYR A 33 2.48 -6.86 -15.34
N SER A 34 2.39 -5.78 -16.12
CA SER A 34 3.23 -5.57 -17.29
C SER A 34 4.71 -5.42 -16.93
N PHE A 35 5.02 -4.70 -15.85
CA PHE A 35 6.39 -4.55 -15.37
C PHE A 35 6.95 -5.87 -14.85
N LEU A 36 6.16 -6.63 -14.08
CA LEU A 36 6.58 -7.92 -13.54
C LEU A 36 6.86 -8.95 -14.64
N LEU A 37 6.01 -8.99 -15.68
CA LEU A 37 6.27 -9.82 -16.86
C LEU A 37 7.57 -9.44 -17.57
N ALA A 38 7.85 -8.14 -17.72
CA ALA A 38 9.11 -7.68 -18.33
C ALA A 38 10.34 -8.07 -17.50
N LEU A 39 10.20 -8.16 -16.17
CA LEU A 39 11.22 -8.64 -15.26
C LEU A 39 11.31 -10.18 -15.18
N GLY A 40 10.42 -10.91 -15.86
CA GLY A 40 10.41 -12.37 -15.85
C GLY A 40 9.94 -12.98 -14.52
N THR A 41 9.15 -12.25 -13.73
CA THR A 41 8.62 -12.72 -12.45
C THR A 41 7.13 -12.41 -12.33
N THR A 42 6.43 -13.17 -11.48
CA THR A 42 5.06 -12.89 -11.07
C THR A 42 4.91 -12.90 -9.55
N THR A 43 6.02 -13.09 -8.82
CA THR A 43 6.04 -13.16 -7.36
C THR A 43 6.65 -11.89 -6.81
N VAL A 44 5.99 -11.32 -5.79
CA VAL A 44 6.44 -10.14 -5.06
C VAL A 44 6.34 -10.43 -3.57
N ASP A 45 7.47 -10.46 -2.86
CA ASP A 45 7.47 -10.77 -1.43
C ASP A 45 6.87 -9.62 -0.59
N TYR A 46 7.13 -8.39 -0.98
CA TYR A 46 6.63 -7.20 -0.30
C TYR A 46 6.28 -6.10 -1.32
N PHE A 47 5.07 -5.56 -1.22
CA PHE A 47 4.58 -4.48 -2.07
C PHE A 47 4.05 -3.32 -1.21
N SER A 48 4.75 -2.19 -1.22
CA SER A 48 4.30 -0.95 -0.61
C SER A 48 3.57 -0.11 -1.65
N LEU A 49 2.34 0.31 -1.33
CA LEU A 49 1.46 1.06 -2.21
C LEU A 49 1.04 2.38 -1.54
N ASP A 50 1.57 3.46 -2.10
CA ASP A 50 1.31 4.85 -1.74
C ASP A 50 1.36 5.65 -3.04
N VAL A 51 0.18 6.00 -3.57
CA VAL A 51 0.00 6.64 -4.88
C VAL A 51 -0.97 7.81 -4.79
N GLU A 52 -1.04 8.42 -3.60
CA GLU A 52 -1.78 9.63 -3.31
C GLU A 52 -3.28 9.53 -3.69
N SER A 53 -4.05 8.74 -2.93
CA SER A 53 -5.52 8.59 -3.01
C SER A 53 -6.05 7.62 -4.08
N SER A 54 -5.17 6.92 -4.80
CA SER A 54 -5.57 5.99 -5.89
C SER A 54 -5.36 4.51 -5.54
N GLU A 55 -5.00 4.20 -4.30
CA GLU A 55 -4.61 2.88 -3.83
C GLU A 55 -5.72 1.84 -4.09
N TYR A 56 -6.96 2.19 -3.75
CA TYR A 56 -8.12 1.31 -3.94
C TYR A 56 -8.29 0.91 -5.42
N LYS A 57 -8.19 1.87 -6.34
CA LYS A 57 -8.32 1.65 -7.79
C LYS A 57 -7.14 0.84 -8.35
N VAL A 58 -5.92 1.09 -7.87
CA VAL A 58 -4.75 0.29 -8.25
C VAL A 58 -4.96 -1.16 -7.84
N LEU A 59 -5.40 -1.42 -6.61
CA LEU A 59 -5.67 -2.79 -6.12
C LEU A 59 -6.78 -3.49 -6.91
N GLN A 60 -7.81 -2.76 -7.37
CA GLN A 60 -8.84 -3.31 -8.25
C GLN A 60 -8.30 -3.73 -9.62
N SER A 61 -7.27 -3.03 -10.13
CA SER A 61 -6.67 -3.32 -11.44
C SER A 61 -5.73 -4.53 -11.45
N ILE A 62 -5.30 -5.00 -10.27
CA ILE A 62 -4.36 -6.12 -10.15
C ILE A 62 -5.03 -7.44 -10.59
N PRO A 63 -4.42 -8.19 -11.52
CA PRO A 63 -4.88 -9.54 -11.86
C PRO A 63 -4.39 -10.53 -10.80
N TRP A 64 -5.12 -10.62 -9.69
CA TRP A 64 -4.77 -11.42 -8.51
C TRP A 64 -4.63 -12.93 -8.77
N ASP A 65 -5.20 -13.42 -9.87
CA ASP A 65 -5.04 -14.80 -10.38
C ASP A 65 -3.68 -15.04 -11.07
N LYS A 66 -3.01 -13.97 -11.50
CA LYS A 66 -1.73 -14.01 -12.24
C LYS A 66 -0.54 -13.54 -11.43
N LEU A 67 -0.76 -12.93 -10.27
CA LEU A 67 0.28 -12.38 -9.42
C LEU A 67 0.27 -13.00 -8.03
N ASP A 68 1.47 -13.26 -7.51
CA ASP A 68 1.68 -13.81 -6.19
C ASP A 68 2.37 -12.79 -5.28
N ILE A 69 1.58 -11.86 -4.73
CA ILE A 69 2.07 -10.83 -3.80
C ILE A 69 1.93 -11.35 -2.36
N LYS A 70 3.03 -11.58 -1.64
CA LYS A 70 3.00 -12.23 -0.31
C LYS A 70 2.52 -11.30 0.79
N THR A 71 3.03 -10.07 0.81
CA THR A 71 2.72 -9.05 1.82
C THR A 71 2.53 -7.68 1.16
N LEU A 72 1.57 -6.90 1.65
CA LEU A 72 1.34 -5.53 1.20
C LEU A 72 1.34 -4.56 2.39
N SER A 73 1.84 -3.35 2.14
CA SER A 73 1.58 -2.15 2.94
C SER A 73 0.80 -1.19 2.05
N VAL A 74 -0.36 -0.74 2.49
CA VAL A 74 -1.22 0.14 1.68
C VAL A 74 -1.59 1.36 2.50
N GLU A 75 -1.25 2.54 2.00
CA GLU A 75 -1.70 3.79 2.59
C GLU A 75 -3.22 3.92 2.46
N TYR A 76 -3.91 4.29 3.54
CA TYR A 76 -5.37 4.43 3.55
C TYR A 76 -5.86 5.84 3.89
N ASN A 77 -4.97 6.80 4.15
CA ASN A 77 -5.36 8.10 4.69
C ASN A 77 -6.24 8.90 3.73
N LEU A 78 -5.91 8.86 2.43
CA LEU A 78 -6.54 9.73 1.43
C LEU A 78 -7.46 8.98 0.46
N ILE A 79 -7.67 7.67 0.63
CA ILE A 79 -8.58 6.92 -0.24
C ILE A 79 -10.04 7.39 -0.04
N PRO A 80 -10.75 7.79 -1.12
CA PRO A 80 -12.15 8.20 -1.02
C PRO A 80 -13.08 7.09 -0.52
N GLU A 81 -12.75 5.83 -0.82
CA GLU A 81 -13.53 4.65 -0.44
C GLU A 81 -13.44 4.33 1.07
N GLY A 82 -12.40 4.84 1.73
CA GLY A 82 -12.17 4.69 3.16
C GLY A 82 -11.60 3.34 3.60
N LYS A 83 -11.08 3.32 4.84
CA LYS A 83 -10.41 2.16 5.45
C LYS A 83 -11.22 0.85 5.40
N PRO A 84 -12.53 0.82 5.72
CA PRO A 84 -13.29 -0.44 5.71
C PRO A 84 -13.37 -1.06 4.31
N ALA A 85 -13.62 -0.25 3.27
CA ALA A 85 -13.70 -0.73 1.90
C ALA A 85 -12.37 -1.35 1.43
N LEU A 86 -11.24 -0.74 1.80
CA LEU A 86 -9.92 -1.28 1.50
C LEU A 86 -9.69 -2.63 2.17
N ILE A 87 -10.05 -2.77 3.45
CA ILE A 87 -9.95 -4.04 4.18
C ILE A 87 -10.81 -5.11 3.51
N ASP A 88 -12.05 -4.79 3.15
CA ASP A 88 -12.97 -5.73 2.52
C ASP A 88 -12.49 -6.15 1.12
N LEU A 89 -11.95 -5.21 0.34
CA LEU A 89 -11.34 -5.51 -0.94
C LEU A 89 -10.21 -6.53 -0.75
N MET A 90 -9.27 -6.29 0.16
CA MET A 90 -8.14 -7.17 0.38
C MET A 90 -8.55 -8.54 0.95
N LYS A 91 -9.52 -8.58 1.86
CA LYS A 91 -10.13 -9.84 2.33
C LYS A 91 -10.75 -10.64 1.19
N SER A 92 -11.45 -9.98 0.28
CA SER A 92 -12.04 -10.63 -0.90
C SER A 92 -10.99 -11.26 -1.83
N LYS A 93 -9.72 -10.80 -1.76
CA LYS A 93 -8.58 -11.37 -2.50
C LYS A 93 -7.80 -12.42 -1.69
N GLY A 94 -8.30 -12.82 -0.52
CA GLY A 94 -7.71 -13.86 0.32
C GLY A 94 -6.60 -13.38 1.24
N TYR A 95 -6.47 -12.06 1.45
CA TYR A 95 -5.50 -11.49 2.39
C TYR A 95 -6.09 -11.36 3.79
N ILE A 96 -5.20 -11.48 4.77
CA ILE A 96 -5.48 -11.13 6.16
C ILE A 96 -5.00 -9.70 6.39
N HIS A 97 -5.86 -8.84 6.92
CA HIS A 97 -5.40 -7.63 7.59
C HIS A 97 -4.63 -8.03 8.85
N TYR A 98 -3.32 -7.80 8.86
CA TYR A 98 -2.39 -8.29 9.87
C TYR A 98 -2.02 -7.25 10.91
N MET A 99 -1.81 -6.00 10.52
CA MET A 99 -1.37 -4.92 11.40
C MET A 99 -1.72 -3.57 10.79
N GLU A 100 -1.87 -2.55 11.63
CA GLU A 100 -2.03 -1.16 11.23
C GLU A 100 -0.86 -0.33 11.79
N PHE A 101 -0.22 0.46 10.92
CA PHE A 101 0.70 1.52 11.33
C PHE A 101 -0.05 2.83 11.32
N ASN A 102 -0.26 3.41 12.50
CA ASN A 102 -0.93 4.69 12.67
C ASN A 102 0.01 5.64 13.40
N ARG A 103 0.75 6.43 12.62
CA ARG A 103 1.73 7.42 13.07
C ARG A 103 1.48 8.77 12.41
N PRO A 104 2.02 9.87 12.95
CA PRO A 104 2.02 11.13 12.24
C PRO A 104 2.62 10.90 10.84
N TYR A 105 1.85 11.23 9.80
CA TYR A 105 2.23 11.08 8.39
C TYR A 105 2.39 9.63 7.88
N THR A 106 1.91 8.62 8.60
CA THR A 106 1.95 7.22 8.14
C THR A 106 0.68 6.50 8.57
N HIS A 107 -0.09 6.06 7.59
CA HIS A 107 -1.38 5.42 7.79
C HIS A 107 -1.47 4.21 6.88
N ASP A 108 -0.74 3.15 7.26
CA ASP A 108 -0.61 1.94 6.45
C ASP A 108 -1.38 0.78 7.07
N LEU A 109 -2.08 0.04 6.22
CA LEU A 109 -2.57 -1.29 6.54
C LEU A 109 -1.63 -2.35 5.99
N ILE A 110 -1.25 -3.29 6.84
CA ILE A 110 -0.43 -4.44 6.46
C ILE A 110 -1.33 -5.63 6.16
N PHE A 111 -1.25 -6.13 4.94
CA PHE A 111 -1.97 -7.30 4.47
C PHE A 111 -1.02 -8.45 4.18
N VAL A 112 -1.35 -9.65 4.63
CA VAL A 112 -0.50 -10.83 4.47
C VAL A 112 -1.32 -12.00 3.93
N LYS A 113 -0.80 -12.75 2.97
CA LYS A 113 -1.45 -13.98 2.53
C LYS A 113 -1.49 -15.03 3.64
N GLN A 114 -2.54 -15.85 3.63
CA GLN A 114 -2.77 -16.86 4.66
C GLN A 114 -1.67 -17.95 4.72
N ASP A 115 -1.08 -18.31 3.57
CA ASP A 115 -0.01 -19.30 3.43
C ASP A 115 1.30 -18.82 4.08
N VAL A 116 1.67 -17.55 3.88
CA VAL A 116 2.84 -16.92 4.53
C VAL A 116 2.75 -17.07 6.05
N LEU A 117 1.58 -16.76 6.62
CA LEU A 117 1.36 -16.88 8.06
C LEU A 117 1.33 -18.33 8.55
N ARG A 118 0.84 -19.28 7.75
CA ARG A 118 0.86 -20.72 8.10
C ARG A 118 2.27 -21.28 8.15
N ASN A 119 3.14 -20.80 7.29
CA ASN A 119 4.54 -21.21 7.22
C ASN A 119 5.43 -20.47 8.22
N SER A 120 4.84 -19.56 9.01
CA SER A 120 5.51 -18.80 10.07
C SER A 120 5.02 -19.23 11.46
N ASN A 121 5.88 -19.17 12.49
CA ASN A 121 5.51 -19.47 13.88
C ASN A 121 4.68 -18.36 14.57
N VAL A 122 3.95 -17.54 13.80
CA VAL A 122 3.24 -16.36 14.29
C VAL A 122 1.85 -16.73 14.85
N ARG A 123 1.60 -16.44 16.13
CA ARG A 123 0.33 -16.78 16.83
C ARG A 123 -0.81 -15.83 16.43
N ARG A 124 -1.94 -16.39 15.99
CA ARG A 124 -3.06 -15.69 15.31
C ARG A 124 -4.14 -15.02 16.18
N ARG A 125 -3.92 -14.78 17.47
CA ARG A 125 -5.07 -14.48 18.36
C ARG A 125 -5.52 -13.01 18.38
N GLU A 126 -4.62 -12.06 18.17
CA GLU A 126 -4.91 -10.62 18.22
C GLU A 126 -4.12 -9.89 17.13
N LEU A 127 -4.66 -8.78 16.61
CA LEU A 127 -3.96 -7.93 15.63
C LEU A 127 -3.14 -6.88 16.38
N PRO A 128 -1.80 -6.84 16.18
CA PRO A 128 -1.00 -5.76 16.71
C PRO A 128 -1.35 -4.46 15.99
N ILE A 129 -1.40 -3.37 16.75
CA ILE A 129 -1.38 -2.00 16.25
C ILE A 129 -0.15 -1.35 16.83
N LEU A 130 0.68 -0.77 15.96
CA LEU A 130 1.84 -0.01 16.40
C LEU A 130 1.51 1.47 16.35
N ASP A 131 1.45 2.09 17.53
CA ASP A 131 1.09 3.51 17.67
C ASP A 131 2.30 4.45 17.53
N VAL A 132 2.01 5.74 17.71
CA VAL A 132 2.98 6.85 17.66
C VAL A 132 4.10 6.73 18.71
N ASN A 133 3.85 6.02 19.81
CA ASN A 133 4.78 5.81 20.92
C ASN A 133 5.54 4.49 20.81
N ASN A 134 5.46 3.80 19.66
CA ASN A 134 6.04 2.48 19.45
C ASN A 134 5.48 1.42 20.43
N THR A 135 4.28 1.64 20.94
CA THR A 135 3.58 0.69 21.80
C THR A 135 2.77 -0.25 20.93
N ILE A 136 2.91 -1.55 21.18
CA ILE A 136 2.07 -2.56 20.55
C ILE A 136 0.79 -2.69 21.39
N SER A 137 -0.33 -2.29 20.83
CA SER A 137 -1.65 -2.64 21.34
C SER A 137 -2.23 -3.79 20.55
N TRP A 138 -3.13 -4.57 21.15
CA TRP A 138 -3.70 -5.76 20.55
C TRP A 138 -5.21 -5.60 20.47
N ILE A 139 -5.77 -5.75 19.27
CA ILE A 139 -7.22 -5.70 19.07
C ILE A 139 -7.73 -7.09 18.67
N ALA A 140 -8.80 -7.52 19.34
CA ALA A 140 -9.54 -8.71 18.97
C ALA A 140 -10.11 -8.53 17.55
N ARG A 141 -9.85 -9.49 16.65
CA ARG A 141 -10.25 -9.41 15.24
C ARG A 141 -11.74 -9.10 15.04
N SER A 142 -12.61 -9.54 15.95
CA SER A 142 -14.05 -9.26 15.95
C SER A 142 -14.40 -7.77 16.01
N ASN A 143 -13.54 -6.94 16.61
CA ASN A 143 -13.80 -5.52 16.85
C ASN A 143 -13.44 -4.63 15.65
N LEU A 144 -12.94 -5.22 14.57
CA LEU A 144 -12.58 -4.53 13.32
C LEU A 144 -13.59 -4.82 12.19
N GLU A 145 -14.51 -5.76 12.41
CA GLU A 145 -15.55 -6.18 11.46
C GLU A 145 -16.93 -5.57 11.80
N SER A 146 -16.97 -4.65 12.78
CA SER A 146 -18.16 -3.92 13.24
C SER A 146 -18.23 -2.49 12.70
#